data_AF-A0A0F9I313-F1
#
_entry.id   AF-A0A0F9I313-F1
#
_cell.length_a   1.000
_cell.length_b   1.000
_cell.length_c   1.000
_cell.angle_alpha   90.00
_cell.angle_beta   90.00
_cell.angle_gamma   90.00
#
_symmetry.space_group_name_H-M   'P 1'
#
loop_
_entity.id
_entity.type
_entity.pdbx_description
1 polymer ?
#
loop_
_entity_poly.entity_id
_entity_poly.type
_entity_poly.pdbx_seq_one_letter_code
_entity_poly.pdbx_strand_id
1 'polypeptide(L)' 'MRPCTGIHGICPPLCKWAELNDGTYSLEDVEMFNQTMNQMIADYKASVANK' A
#
# COMPACT_ATOMS: atom_id res chain seq x y z
N MET A 1 7.62 1.51 6.73
CA MET A 1 6.25 1.81 6.28
C MET A 1 5.78 0.70 5.34
N ARG A 2 4.55 0.20 5.54
CA ARG A 2 3.94 -0.88 4.72
C ARG A 2 3.97 -0.64 3.20
N PRO A 3 3.81 0.59 2.66
CA PRO A 3 3.81 0.79 1.21
C PRO A 3 5.08 0.34 0.50
N CYS A 4 6.25 0.33 1.14
CA CYS A 4 7.47 -0.11 0.48
C CYS A 4 7.76 -1.62 0.59
N THR A 5 6.90 -2.38 1.27
CA THR A 5 6.98 -3.85 1.33
C THR A 5 5.83 -4.52 0.59
N GLY A 6 4.75 -3.79 0.28
CA GLY A 6 3.53 -4.35 -0.29
C GLY A 6 2.79 -5.28 0.68
N ILE A 7 1.84 -6.06 0.15
CA ILE A 7 1.10 -7.10 0.87
C ILE A 7 1.08 -8.37 0.03
N HIS A 8 1.65 -9.44 0.59
CA HIS A 8 1.73 -10.73 -0.11
C HIS A 8 0.35 -11.22 -0.55
N GLY A 9 0.21 -11.56 -1.84
CA GLY A 9 -1.04 -12.04 -2.43
C GLY A 9 -2.11 -10.98 -2.69
N ILE A 10 -1.85 -9.70 -2.38
CA ILE A 10 -2.79 -8.59 -2.61
C ILE A 10 -2.17 -7.49 -3.49
N CYS A 11 -1.02 -6.92 -3.10
CA CYS A 11 -0.37 -5.88 -3.89
C CYS A 11 1.17 -5.92 -3.80
N PRO A 12 1.89 -5.57 -4.88
CA PRO A 12 3.32 -5.36 -4.83
C PRO A 12 3.68 -4.10 -4.00
N PRO A 13 4.97 -3.88 -3.69
CA PRO A 13 5.43 -2.62 -3.12
C PRO A 13 5.03 -1.43 -3.99
N LEU A 14 4.51 -0.38 -3.36
CA LEU A 14 4.10 0.88 -4.00
C LEU A 14 5.24 1.92 -4.03
N CYS A 15 6.26 1.74 -3.20
CA CYS A 15 7.45 2.58 -3.15
C CYS A 15 8.69 1.73 -2.87
N LYS A 16 9.87 2.28 -3.13
CA LYS A 16 11.13 1.82 -2.55
C LYS A 16 11.43 2.60 -1.29
N TRP A 17 12.13 1.99 -0.35
CA TRP A 17 12.50 2.65 0.89
C TRP A 17 13.40 3.88 0.69
N ALA A 18 14.23 3.88 -0.35
CA ALA A 18 15.06 5.03 -0.72
C ALA A 18 14.20 6.25 -1.07
N GLU A 19 13.10 6.05 -1.79
CA GLU A 19 12.20 7.09 -2.30
C GLU A 19 11.41 7.81 -1.18
N LEU A 20 11.36 7.22 0.02
CA LEU A 20 10.77 7.86 1.20
C LEU A 20 11.72 8.82 1.93
N ASN A 21 13.03 8.67 1.71
CA ASN A 21 14.05 9.43 2.43
C ASN A 21 14.77 10.45 1.53
N ASP A 22 14.65 10.31 0.22
CA ASP A 22 15.24 11.22 -0.77
C ASP A 22 14.32 12.39 -1.16
N GLY A 23 13.09 12.41 -0.63
CA GLY A 23 12.08 13.44 -0.92
C GLY A 23 11.30 13.22 -2.21
N THR A 24 11.40 12.04 -2.84
CA THR A 24 10.61 11.69 -4.04
C THR A 24 9.11 11.74 -3.77
N TYR A 25 8.70 11.37 -2.56
CA TYR A 25 7.29 11.39 -2.14
C TYR A 25 7.07 12.34 -0.96
N SER A 26 5.97 13.09 -1.03
CA SER A 26 5.48 13.90 0.08
C SER A 26 4.81 13.03 1.16
N LEU A 27 4.55 13.58 2.34
CA LEU A 27 3.84 12.84 3.39
C LEU A 27 2.41 12.52 2.96
N GLU A 28 1.80 13.40 2.16
CA GLU A 28 0.48 13.22 1.56
C GLU A 28 0.45 12.04 0.59
N ASP A 29 1.49 11.89 -0.25
CA ASP A 29 1.62 10.75 -1.17
C ASP A 29 1.74 9.44 -0.38
N VAL A 30 2.54 9.46 0.68
CA VAL A 30 2.72 8.31 1.56
C VAL A 30 1.43 7.95 2.28
N GLU A 31 0.64 8.93 2.71
CA GLU A 31 -0.68 8.70 3.29
C GLU A 31 -1.62 8.06 2.26
N MET A 32 -1.67 8.59 1.05
CA MET A 32 -2.47 8.03 -0.05
C MET A 32 -2.11 6.57 -0.29
N PHE A 33 -0.82 6.22 -0.35
CA PHE A 33 -0.40 4.82 -0.50
C PHE A 33 -0.91 3.92 0.63
N ASN A 34 -0.87 4.39 1.88
CA ASN A 34 -1.41 3.63 3.00
C ASN A 34 -2.93 3.46 2.90
N GLN A 35 -3.67 4.49 2.49
CA GLN A 35 -5.12 4.41 2.29
C GLN A 35 -5.48 3.43 1.17
N THR A 36 -4.78 3.48 0.02
CA THR A 36 -4.99 2.54 -1.09
C THR A 36 -4.73 1.09 -0.66
N MET A 37 -3.67 0.84 0.11
CA MET A 37 -3.40 -0.51 0.64
C MET A 37 -4.50 -1.01 1.56
N ASN A 38 -5.04 -0.14 2.43
CA ASN A 38 -6.15 -0.51 3.30
C ASN A 38 -7.40 -0.85 2.51
N GLN A 39 -7.69 -0.09 1.44
CA GLN A 39 -8.81 -0.38 0.55
C GLN A 39 -8.64 -1.74 -0.14
N MET A 40 -7.47 -2.03 -0.70
CA MET A 40 -7.19 -3.32 -1.34
C MET A 40 -7.36 -4.52 -0.39
N ILE A 41 -7.00 -4.37 0.88
CA ILE A 41 -7.24 -5.40 1.90
C ILE A 41 -8.75 -5.59 2.15
N ALA A 42 -9.49 -4.49 2.26
CA ALA A 42 -10.93 -4.54 2.48
C ALA A 42 -11.65 -5.24 1.32
N ASP A 43 -11.29 -4.89 0.08
CA ASP A 43 -11.85 -5.49 -1.13
C ASP A 43 -11.49 -6.97 -1.23
N TYR A 44 -10.23 -7.34 -0.94
CA TYR A 44 -9.81 -8.73 -0.89
C TYR A 44 -10.64 -9.53 0.12
N LYS A 45 -10.80 -9.03 1.35
CA LYS A 45 -11.61 -9.69 2.37
C LYS A 45 -13.06 -9.83 1.95
N ALA A 46 -13.65 -8.80 1.33
CA ALA A 46 -15.00 -8.86 0.80
C ALA A 46 -15.14 -9.92 -0.31
N SER A 47 -14.15 -10.03 -1.20
CA SER A 47 -14.15 -11.03 -2.27
C SER A 47 -14.03 -12.47 -1.76
N VAL A 48 -13.24 -12.69 -0.70
CA VAL A 48 -13.07 -14.02 -0.09
C VAL A 48 -14.27 -14.40 0.76
N ALA A 49 -14.92 -13.43 1.44
CA ALA A 49 -16.10 -13.68 2.26
C ALA A 49 -17.37 -13.97 1.42
N ASN A 50 -17.41 -13.55 0.16
CA ASN A 50 -18.50 -13.84 -0.78
C ASN A 50 -18.32 -15.15 -1.56
N LYS A 51 -17.38 -16.02 -1.14
CA LYS A 51 -17.11 -17.34 -1.72
C LYS A 51 -17.52 -18.45 -0.77
#